data_AF-A0A1V6HAM3-F1
#
_entry.id   AF-A0A1V6HAM3-F1
#
_cell.length_a   1.000
_cell.length_b   1.000
_cell.length_c   1.000
_cell.angle_alpha   90.00
_cell.angle_beta   90.00
_cell.angle_gamma   90.00
#
_symmetry.space_group_name_H-M   'P 1'
#
loop_
_entity.id
_entity.type
_entity.pdbx_description
1 polymer ?
#
loop_
_entity_poly.entity_id
_entity_poly.type
_entity_poly.pdbx_seq_one_letter_code
_entity_poly.pdbx_strand_id
1 'polypeptide(L)'
;MDNNCNGEVDEGDPESGLPCDTKLKGVCAEGLTACSGGKLGCTQVIFPTTEICDGLDNDCDGVTDPPNTNGCTNYFKDADGDGFGVAGDSMCLCAPSHPYTTTKVGDCCDSDAAVNPETTGWFTTPNACGNFDYDCNTKLDRQHTGAGSCRFFDWPLNFCERTEGWVGGEPECGRTGKWLTGCNLGFLTCSETTIERVQGCR
;
A
#
# COMPACT_ATOMS: atom_id res chain seq x y z
N MET A 1 -38.93 -49.28 9.63
CA MET A 1 -38.49 -48.76 8.32
C MET A 1 -37.00 -49.05 8.22
N ASP A 2 -36.51 -49.68 7.14
CA ASP A 2 -35.07 -49.97 6.97
C ASP A 2 -34.36 -48.67 6.57
N ASN A 3 -33.75 -48.01 7.56
CA ASN A 3 -33.15 -46.69 7.41
C ASN A 3 -31.64 -46.73 7.12
N ASN A 4 -31.00 -47.91 7.22
CA ASN A 4 -29.57 -48.12 6.96
C ASN A 4 -29.29 -49.14 5.84
N CYS A 5 -30.33 -49.68 5.19
CA CYS A 5 -30.26 -50.50 3.98
C CYS A 5 -29.46 -51.80 4.17
N ASN A 6 -29.49 -52.35 5.38
CA ASN A 6 -28.82 -53.61 5.70
C ASN A 6 -29.76 -54.82 5.52
N GLY A 7 -31.04 -54.59 5.15
CA GLY A 7 -32.03 -55.63 4.91
C GLY A 7 -32.85 -56.03 6.14
N GLU A 8 -32.61 -55.42 7.29
CA GLU A 8 -33.35 -55.64 8.54
C GLU A 8 -34.22 -54.41 8.87
N VAL A 9 -35.35 -54.60 9.57
CA VAL A 9 -36.30 -53.52 9.89
C VAL A 9 -36.20 -53.16 11.37
N ASP A 10 -35.99 -51.88 11.69
CA ASP A 10 -36.00 -51.30 13.05
C ASP A 10 -34.81 -51.68 13.98
N GLU A 11 -33.59 -51.82 13.44
CA GLU A 11 -32.33 -52.17 14.16
C GLU A 11 -31.65 -51.01 14.93
N GLY A 12 -32.32 -49.89 15.17
CA GLY A 12 -31.70 -48.76 15.88
C GLY A 12 -30.52 -48.12 15.11
N ASP A 13 -30.65 -47.98 13.79
CA ASP A 13 -29.97 -46.99 12.92
C ASP A 13 -28.48 -46.63 13.20
N PRO A 14 -27.54 -47.59 13.37
CA PRO A 14 -26.15 -47.25 13.72
C PRO A 14 -25.31 -46.68 12.55
N GLU A 15 -25.77 -46.84 11.30
CA GLU A 15 -25.00 -46.52 10.10
C GLU A 15 -25.60 -45.40 9.22
N SER A 16 -26.83 -44.98 9.52
CA SER A 16 -27.51 -43.87 8.85
C SER A 16 -27.22 -42.55 9.57
N GLY A 17 -27.06 -41.46 8.83
CA GLY A 17 -26.73 -40.15 9.40
C GLY A 17 -25.27 -40.00 9.85
N LEU A 18 -24.37 -40.88 9.41
CA LEU A 18 -22.93 -40.75 9.66
C LEU A 18 -22.29 -39.79 8.65
N PRO A 19 -21.27 -39.00 9.04
CA PRO A 19 -20.50 -38.19 8.11
C PRO A 19 -19.90 -39.03 6.98
N CYS A 20 -20.06 -38.56 5.76
CA CYS A 20 -19.48 -39.17 4.57
C CYS A 20 -19.05 -38.11 3.55
N ASP A 21 -18.26 -38.54 2.57
CA ASP A 21 -17.76 -37.68 1.50
C ASP A 21 -18.57 -37.90 0.22
N THR A 22 -19.27 -36.85 -0.24
CA THR A 22 -20.10 -36.83 -1.45
C THR A 22 -19.29 -36.81 -2.74
N LYS A 23 -17.97 -36.61 -2.66
CA LYS A 23 -17.04 -36.35 -3.76
C LYS A 23 -17.26 -35.03 -4.50
N LEU A 24 -18.09 -34.14 -3.95
CA LEU A 24 -18.22 -32.77 -4.42
C LEU A 24 -17.04 -31.91 -3.92
N LYS A 25 -16.93 -30.68 -4.43
CA LYS A 25 -15.89 -29.72 -4.02
C LYS A 25 -16.36 -28.85 -2.86
N GLY A 26 -15.40 -28.16 -2.25
CA GLY A 26 -15.67 -27.19 -1.19
C GLY A 26 -16.47 -27.77 -0.02
N VAL A 27 -17.36 -26.94 0.53
CA VAL A 27 -18.23 -27.32 1.66
C VAL A 27 -19.25 -28.41 1.29
N CYS A 28 -19.54 -28.59 -0.01
CA CYS A 28 -20.47 -29.61 -0.48
C CYS A 28 -19.94 -31.04 -0.37
N ALA A 29 -18.63 -31.22 -0.15
CA ALA A 29 -18.02 -32.54 0.06
C ALA A 29 -18.60 -33.24 1.30
N GLU A 30 -19.02 -32.47 2.31
CA GLU A 30 -19.64 -33.00 3.52
C GLU A 30 -21.08 -33.47 3.25
N GLY A 31 -21.32 -34.74 3.55
CA GLY A 31 -22.61 -35.40 3.42
C GLY A 31 -22.92 -36.28 4.62
N LEU A 32 -24.13 -36.84 4.61
CA LEU A 32 -24.56 -37.86 5.56
C LEU A 32 -24.95 -39.14 4.82
N THR A 33 -24.62 -40.29 5.42
CA THR A 33 -25.08 -41.57 4.90
C THR A 33 -26.61 -41.63 4.96
N ALA A 34 -27.23 -42.00 3.84
CA ALA A 34 -28.67 -42.15 3.75
C ALA A 34 -29.05 -43.27 2.78
N CYS A 35 -30.21 -43.86 3.04
CA CYS A 35 -30.80 -44.87 2.18
C CYS A 35 -31.47 -44.25 0.96
N SER A 36 -30.95 -44.56 -0.23
CA SER A 36 -31.60 -44.21 -1.49
C SER A 36 -31.62 -45.43 -2.41
N GLY A 37 -32.82 -45.91 -2.75
CA GLY A 37 -32.99 -47.07 -3.63
C GLY A 37 -32.49 -48.40 -3.04
N GLY A 38 -32.53 -48.59 -1.72
CA GLY A 38 -32.10 -49.82 -1.05
C GLY A 38 -30.58 -49.98 -0.94
N LYS A 39 -29.81 -48.91 -1.19
CA LYS A 39 -28.36 -48.86 -1.01
C LYS A 39 -27.99 -47.69 -0.11
N LEU A 40 -27.12 -47.94 0.86
CA LEU A 40 -26.51 -46.89 1.66
C LEU A 40 -25.56 -46.08 0.77
N GLY A 41 -25.84 -44.78 0.64
CA GLY A 41 -25.05 -43.84 -0.16
C GLY A 41 -24.78 -42.56 0.62
N CYS A 42 -23.83 -41.75 0.14
CA CYS A 42 -23.59 -40.44 0.72
C CYS A 42 -24.52 -39.41 0.08
N THR A 43 -25.33 -38.73 0.88
CA THR A 43 -26.24 -37.68 0.42
C THR A 43 -25.72 -36.33 0.86
N GLN A 44 -25.74 -35.37 -0.06
CA GLN A 44 -25.36 -33.99 0.18
C GLN A 44 -26.31 -33.33 1.18
N VAL A 45 -25.75 -32.68 2.20
CA VAL A 45 -26.52 -31.93 3.21
C VAL A 45 -26.19 -30.44 3.22
N ILE A 46 -25.06 -30.04 2.64
CA ILE A 46 -24.67 -28.65 2.40
C ILE A 46 -24.76 -28.37 0.91
N PHE A 47 -25.52 -27.33 0.53
CA PHE A 47 -25.75 -26.94 -0.85
C PHE A 47 -24.97 -25.67 -1.23
N PRO A 48 -24.64 -25.47 -2.52
CA PRO A 48 -23.96 -24.28 -3.00
C PRO A 48 -24.66 -22.98 -2.59
N THR A 49 -23.89 -22.02 -2.09
CA THR A 49 -24.31 -20.66 -1.79
C THR A 49 -23.32 -19.66 -2.37
N THR A 50 -23.70 -18.39 -2.49
CA THR A 50 -22.79 -17.36 -3.00
C THR A 50 -21.52 -17.27 -2.15
N GLU A 51 -20.37 -17.12 -2.79
CA GLU A 51 -19.10 -16.91 -2.10
C GLU A 51 -19.13 -15.71 -1.15
N ILE A 52 -18.51 -15.91 0.00
CA ILE A 52 -18.20 -14.93 1.03
C ILE A 52 -16.76 -15.13 1.48
N CYS A 53 -16.10 -14.08 1.99
CA CYS A 53 -14.71 -14.18 2.47
C CYS A 53 -14.60 -14.94 3.80
N ASP A 54 -14.73 -16.26 3.77
CA ASP A 54 -14.63 -17.14 4.94
C ASP A 54 -13.56 -18.24 4.80
N GLY A 55 -12.82 -18.25 3.68
CA GLY A 55 -11.79 -19.23 3.39
C GLY A 55 -12.34 -20.59 2.97
N LEU A 56 -13.62 -20.67 2.61
CA LEU A 56 -14.28 -21.87 2.13
C LEU A 56 -14.73 -21.70 0.66
N ASP A 57 -14.94 -22.82 -0.03
CA ASP A 57 -15.56 -22.86 -1.37
C ASP A 57 -17.05 -23.14 -1.15
N ASN A 58 -17.82 -22.06 -1.08
CA ASN A 58 -19.24 -22.01 -0.70
C ASN A 58 -20.16 -22.35 -1.87
N ASP A 59 -19.77 -22.02 -3.11
CA ASP A 59 -20.52 -22.34 -4.32
C ASP A 59 -20.12 -23.69 -4.94
N CYS A 60 -19.10 -24.33 -4.37
CA CYS A 60 -18.63 -25.67 -4.69
C CYS A 60 -18.12 -25.81 -6.13
N ASP A 61 -17.61 -24.72 -6.71
CA ASP A 61 -17.01 -24.71 -8.04
C ASP A 61 -15.52 -25.12 -8.04
N GLY A 62 -14.89 -25.16 -6.86
CA GLY A 62 -13.49 -25.49 -6.64
C GLY A 62 -12.56 -24.30 -6.45
N VAL A 63 -13.08 -23.08 -6.36
CA VAL A 63 -12.33 -21.85 -6.15
C VAL A 63 -12.75 -21.23 -4.83
N THR A 64 -11.86 -21.30 -3.84
CA THR A 64 -12.05 -20.61 -2.57
C THR A 64 -11.86 -19.10 -2.72
N ASP A 65 -12.81 -18.31 -2.24
CA ASP A 65 -12.73 -16.85 -2.11
C ASP A 65 -12.17 -16.12 -3.36
N PRO A 66 -12.80 -16.24 -4.56
CA PRO A 66 -12.33 -15.55 -5.76
C PRO A 66 -12.36 -14.01 -5.63
N PRO A 67 -11.68 -13.28 -6.53
CA PRO A 67 -11.79 -11.82 -6.56
C PRO A 67 -13.24 -11.35 -6.73
N ASN A 68 -13.59 -10.25 -6.05
CA ASN A 68 -14.95 -9.69 -6.00
C ASN A 68 -16.00 -10.55 -5.26
N THR A 69 -15.56 -11.47 -4.42
CA THR A 69 -16.40 -12.20 -3.46
C THR A 69 -17.11 -11.27 -2.47
N ASN A 70 -18.31 -11.63 -2.01
CA ASN A 70 -19.05 -10.76 -1.10
C ASN A 70 -18.29 -10.56 0.23
N GLY A 71 -18.21 -9.30 0.66
CA GLY A 71 -17.45 -8.93 1.87
C GLY A 71 -15.96 -8.72 1.63
N CYS A 72 -15.48 -8.73 0.38
CA CYS A 72 -14.11 -8.39 0.05
C CYS A 72 -13.76 -6.93 0.41
N THR A 73 -12.47 -6.68 0.57
CA THR A 73 -11.89 -5.35 0.78
C THR A 73 -11.14 -4.93 -0.47
N ASN A 74 -11.23 -3.66 -0.86
CA ASN A 74 -10.43 -3.12 -1.95
C ASN A 74 -8.97 -2.97 -1.49
N TYR A 75 -8.09 -3.73 -2.13
CA TYR A 75 -6.65 -3.54 -2.04
C TYR A 75 -6.16 -2.83 -3.29
N PHE A 76 -5.26 -1.87 -3.11
CA PHE A 76 -4.61 -1.12 -4.17
C PHE A 76 -3.30 -1.79 -4.56
N LYS A 77 -2.95 -1.65 -5.82
CA LYS A 77 -1.68 -2.13 -6.35
C LYS A 77 -0.53 -1.36 -5.70
N ASP A 78 0.41 -2.09 -5.15
CA ASP A 78 1.58 -1.60 -4.39
C ASP A 78 2.78 -2.42 -4.86
N ALA A 79 3.39 -1.96 -5.94
CA ALA A 79 4.41 -2.69 -6.69
C ALA A 79 5.81 -2.50 -6.12
N ASP A 80 6.09 -1.38 -5.47
CA ASP A 80 7.37 -1.11 -4.81
C ASP A 80 7.38 -1.46 -3.30
N GLY A 81 6.23 -1.76 -2.72
CA GLY A 81 6.11 -2.35 -1.39
C GLY A 81 6.24 -1.33 -0.26
N ASP A 82 5.96 -0.05 -0.50
CA ASP A 82 6.03 1.00 0.51
C ASP A 82 4.77 1.13 1.39
N GLY A 83 3.73 0.38 1.02
CA GLY A 83 2.47 0.31 1.73
C GLY A 83 1.44 1.35 1.29
N PHE A 84 1.67 2.08 0.21
CA PHE A 84 0.70 2.91 -0.49
C PHE A 84 0.47 2.39 -1.91
N GLY A 85 -0.77 2.43 -2.35
CA GLY A 85 -1.10 1.98 -3.69
C GLY A 85 -1.60 3.07 -4.62
N VAL A 86 -1.56 2.75 -5.92
CA VAL A 86 -1.95 3.65 -7.01
C VAL A 86 -3.45 3.90 -7.01
N ALA A 87 -3.84 5.18 -7.05
CA ALA A 87 -5.23 5.56 -7.18
C ALA A 87 -5.83 5.03 -8.50
N GLY A 88 -6.90 4.25 -8.40
CA GLY A 88 -7.62 3.71 -9.55
C GLY A 88 -7.15 2.33 -10.03
N ASP A 89 -6.08 1.77 -9.46
CA ASP A 89 -5.67 0.37 -9.67
C ASP A 89 -5.92 -0.42 -8.38
N SER A 90 -7.13 -0.96 -8.25
CA SER A 90 -7.56 -1.72 -7.07
C SER A 90 -8.31 -2.99 -7.45
N MET A 91 -8.16 -4.02 -6.62
CA MET A 91 -8.90 -5.27 -6.72
C MET A 91 -9.57 -5.59 -5.39
N CYS A 92 -10.82 -6.04 -5.44
CA CYS A 92 -11.56 -6.46 -4.24
C CYS A 92 -11.20 -7.91 -3.89
N LEU A 93 -10.55 -8.10 -2.74
CA LEU A 93 -10.03 -9.39 -2.29
C LEU A 93 -10.38 -9.68 -0.82
N CYS A 94 -10.39 -10.96 -0.45
CA CYS A 94 -10.60 -11.39 0.93
C CYS A 94 -9.35 -11.21 1.82
N ALA A 95 -8.16 -11.19 1.20
CA ALA A 95 -6.88 -10.94 1.85
C ALA A 95 -5.94 -10.22 0.86
N PRO A 96 -4.92 -9.47 1.33
CA PRO A 96 -3.94 -8.86 0.43
C PRO A 96 -3.19 -9.94 -0.34
N SER A 97 -3.01 -9.74 -1.65
CA SER A 97 -2.27 -10.67 -2.50
C SER A 97 -1.53 -9.89 -3.58
N HIS A 98 -0.27 -10.24 -3.84
CA HIS A 98 0.54 -9.52 -4.84
C HIS A 98 -0.16 -9.50 -6.22
N PRO A 99 -0.25 -8.33 -6.89
CA PRO A 99 0.36 -7.05 -6.55
C PRO A 99 -0.50 -6.09 -5.72
N TYR A 100 -1.67 -6.52 -5.22
CA TYR A 100 -2.61 -5.74 -4.43
C TYR A 100 -2.44 -5.98 -2.93
N THR A 101 -1.54 -5.24 -2.29
CA THR A 101 -1.06 -5.52 -0.93
C THR A 101 -1.47 -4.52 0.14
N THR A 102 -2.03 -3.36 -0.23
CA THR A 102 -2.37 -2.30 0.73
C THR A 102 -3.78 -1.76 0.56
N THR A 103 -4.34 -1.20 1.63
CA THR A 103 -5.61 -0.45 1.59
C THR A 103 -5.40 1.06 1.58
N LYS A 104 -4.15 1.53 1.77
CA LYS A 104 -3.81 2.95 1.66
C LYS A 104 -3.67 3.31 0.18
N VAL A 105 -4.14 4.49 -0.17
CA VAL A 105 -4.06 5.05 -1.52
C VAL A 105 -3.30 6.37 -1.48
N GLY A 106 -2.67 6.73 -2.59
CA GLY A 106 -2.04 8.04 -2.75
C GLY A 106 -0.59 7.97 -3.22
N ASP A 107 -0.10 6.78 -3.55
CA ASP A 107 1.18 6.63 -4.19
C ASP A 107 1.12 7.23 -5.62
N CYS A 108 2.00 8.20 -5.85
CA CYS A 108 2.17 8.91 -7.10
C CYS A 108 3.32 8.33 -7.95
N CYS A 109 4.11 7.40 -7.41
CA CYS A 109 5.18 6.70 -8.09
C CYS A 109 5.39 5.26 -7.57
N ASP A 110 4.58 4.31 -8.08
CA ASP A 110 4.57 2.85 -7.80
C ASP A 110 5.80 2.06 -8.26
N SER A 111 6.94 2.74 -8.35
CA SER A 111 8.24 2.17 -8.72
C SER A 111 9.37 2.71 -7.84
N ASP A 112 9.05 3.50 -6.82
CA ASP A 112 9.98 4.15 -5.91
C ASP A 112 9.41 4.18 -4.49
N ALA A 113 9.79 3.21 -3.67
CA ALA A 113 9.29 3.07 -2.30
C ALA A 113 9.63 4.25 -1.35
N ALA A 114 10.40 5.24 -1.82
CA ALA A 114 10.61 6.50 -1.11
C ALA A 114 9.54 7.56 -1.42
N VAL A 115 8.59 7.29 -2.31
CA VAL A 115 7.59 8.24 -2.81
C VAL A 115 6.20 7.85 -2.35
N ASN A 116 5.67 8.56 -1.35
CA ASN A 116 4.31 8.36 -0.84
C ASN A 116 3.87 9.54 0.03
N PRO A 117 2.55 9.66 0.33
CA PRO A 117 2.00 10.74 1.15
C PRO A 117 2.59 10.93 2.55
N GLU A 118 3.28 9.93 3.11
CA GLU A 118 3.92 10.01 4.43
C GLU A 118 5.40 10.41 4.36
N THR A 119 5.91 10.71 3.16
CA THR A 119 7.32 11.07 2.96
C THR A 119 7.63 12.44 3.55
N THR A 120 8.69 12.49 4.37
CA THR A 120 9.15 13.74 5.01
C THR A 120 10.59 14.11 4.65
N GLY A 121 11.28 13.25 3.92
CA GLY A 121 12.65 13.46 3.45
C GLY A 121 12.76 14.59 2.42
N TRP A 122 13.99 15.06 2.18
CA TRP A 122 14.31 16.00 1.12
C TRP A 122 15.33 15.37 0.19
N PHE A 123 15.05 15.39 -1.10
CA PHE A 123 15.82 14.65 -2.10
C PHE A 123 16.42 15.60 -3.13
N THR A 124 17.67 15.34 -3.52
CA THR A 124 18.42 16.18 -4.46
C THR A 124 18.47 15.59 -5.87
N THR A 125 17.89 14.41 -6.06
CA THR A 125 17.74 13.72 -7.34
C THR A 125 16.25 13.44 -7.61
N PRO A 126 15.83 13.35 -8.88
CA PRO A 126 14.47 12.91 -9.21
C PRO A 126 14.19 11.49 -8.71
N ASN A 127 12.93 11.21 -8.38
CA ASN A 127 12.41 9.87 -8.11
C ASN A 127 12.42 8.99 -9.36
N ALA A 128 12.09 7.70 -9.22
CA ALA A 128 12.06 6.76 -10.35
C ALA A 128 11.05 7.18 -11.46
N CYS A 129 10.04 7.98 -11.12
CA CYS A 129 9.08 8.56 -12.06
C CYS A 129 9.54 9.87 -12.72
N GLY A 130 10.77 10.31 -12.44
CA GLY A 130 11.43 11.42 -13.10
C GLY A 130 11.01 12.81 -12.60
N ASN A 131 10.37 12.91 -11.44
CA ASN A 131 9.98 14.17 -10.81
C ASN A 131 10.53 14.29 -9.37
N PHE A 132 10.16 15.33 -8.65
CA PHE A 132 10.66 15.63 -7.30
C PHE A 132 9.53 15.71 -6.25
N ASP A 133 8.31 15.34 -6.62
CA ASP A 133 7.18 15.21 -5.69
C ASP A 133 7.29 13.84 -5.03
N TYR A 134 7.92 13.81 -3.87
CA TYR A 134 8.16 12.61 -3.06
C TYR A 134 7.07 12.41 -2.02
N ASP A 135 6.37 13.47 -1.61
CA ASP A 135 5.28 13.38 -0.63
C ASP A 135 3.88 13.36 -1.27
N CYS A 136 3.82 13.21 -2.59
CA CYS A 136 2.61 13.04 -3.40
C CYS A 136 1.52 14.10 -3.13
N ASN A 137 1.94 15.31 -2.76
CA ASN A 137 1.01 16.39 -2.42
C ASN A 137 0.69 17.30 -3.61
N THR A 138 1.22 16.99 -4.81
CA THR A 138 1.10 17.72 -6.09
C THR A 138 1.80 19.08 -6.11
N LYS A 139 2.51 19.43 -5.06
CA LYS A 139 3.33 20.64 -4.98
C LYS A 139 4.77 20.20 -4.98
N LEU A 140 5.58 21.07 -5.57
CA LEU A 140 7.02 20.93 -5.54
C LEU A 140 7.56 21.74 -4.37
N ASP A 141 7.75 21.10 -3.23
CA ASP A 141 8.25 21.74 -2.03
C ASP A 141 9.77 21.84 -2.11
N ARG A 142 10.31 23.02 -1.77
CA ARG A 142 11.76 23.28 -1.77
C ARG A 142 12.27 23.40 -0.34
N GLN A 143 13.32 22.64 -0.02
CA GLN A 143 13.89 22.56 1.34
C GLN A 143 14.33 23.93 1.89
N HIS A 144 14.80 24.83 1.04
CA HIS A 144 15.38 26.10 1.45
C HIS A 144 14.87 27.22 0.54
N THR A 145 13.96 28.04 1.05
CA THR A 145 13.32 29.14 0.31
C THR A 145 13.89 30.52 0.67
N GLY A 146 14.86 30.57 1.58
CA GLY A 146 15.44 31.81 2.09
C GLY A 146 16.53 32.40 1.18
N ALA A 147 16.48 33.71 0.95
CA ALA A 147 17.56 34.45 0.31
C ALA A 147 18.67 34.76 1.33
N GLY A 148 19.90 34.44 0.97
CA GLY A 148 21.09 34.77 1.74
C GLY A 148 21.50 36.22 1.49
N SER A 149 21.90 36.93 2.55
CA SER A 149 22.42 38.29 2.39
C SER A 149 23.52 38.61 3.38
N CYS A 150 24.46 39.43 2.94
CA CYS A 150 25.58 39.91 3.72
C CYS A 150 25.58 41.44 3.69
N ARG A 151 25.20 42.07 4.81
CA ARG A 151 24.95 43.52 4.88
C ARG A 151 25.90 44.18 5.87
N PHE A 152 26.40 45.35 5.48
CA PHE A 152 27.26 46.17 6.32
C PHE A 152 26.43 47.13 7.17
N PHE A 153 26.71 47.17 8.47
CA PHE A 153 26.10 48.10 9.41
C PHE A 153 27.17 48.97 10.06
N ASP A 154 26.97 50.29 9.96
CA ASP A 154 27.92 51.34 10.36
C ASP A 154 27.77 51.81 11.82
N TRP A 155 26.69 51.44 12.53
CA TRP A 155 26.42 51.98 13.87
C TRP A 155 25.76 50.95 14.80
N PRO A 156 26.15 50.86 16.09
CA PRO A 156 27.20 51.62 16.79
C PRO A 156 28.62 51.05 16.62
N LEU A 157 28.77 49.93 15.89
CA LEU A 157 30.04 49.28 15.57
C LEU A 157 29.98 48.84 14.10
N ASN A 158 31.11 48.88 13.39
CA ASN A 158 31.21 48.32 12.04
C ASN A 158 31.12 46.80 12.12
N PHE A 159 29.99 46.22 11.71
CA PHE A 159 29.83 44.77 11.65
C PHE A 159 29.08 44.34 10.39
N CYS A 160 29.16 43.04 10.11
CA CYS A 160 28.48 42.41 9.00
C CYS A 160 27.33 41.54 9.52
N GLU A 161 26.11 41.84 9.11
CA GLU A 161 24.95 41.01 9.37
C GLU A 161 24.83 39.91 8.31
N ARG A 162 24.65 38.67 8.76
CA ARG A 162 24.46 37.50 7.90
C ARG A 162 23.04 37.00 8.01
N THR A 163 22.34 36.95 6.88
CA THR A 163 21.16 36.11 6.69
C THR A 163 21.59 34.88 5.90
N GLU A 164 21.48 33.70 6.48
CA GLU A 164 21.77 32.45 5.78
C GLU A 164 20.73 32.16 4.70
N GLY A 165 21.18 31.68 3.53
CA GLY A 165 20.29 31.38 2.41
C GLY A 165 20.99 31.38 1.05
N TRP A 166 20.20 31.34 -0.01
CA TRP A 166 20.67 31.34 -1.38
C TRP A 166 21.16 32.71 -1.86
N VAL A 167 22.33 32.75 -2.47
CA VAL A 167 22.90 33.95 -3.12
C VAL A 167 22.68 33.87 -4.62
N GLY A 168 22.10 34.92 -5.19
CA GLY A 168 21.84 34.99 -6.64
C GLY A 168 20.55 34.31 -7.10
N GLY A 169 19.67 33.94 -6.16
CA GLY A 169 18.36 33.34 -6.42
C GLY A 169 18.25 31.91 -5.91
N GLU A 170 17.02 31.50 -5.62
CA GLU A 170 16.70 30.13 -5.20
C GLU A 170 16.82 29.18 -6.41
N PRO A 171 17.70 28.16 -6.35
CA PRO A 171 17.81 27.16 -7.40
C PRO A 171 16.56 26.27 -7.47
N GLU A 172 16.23 25.80 -8.67
CA GLU A 172 15.21 24.76 -8.86
C GLU A 172 15.65 23.42 -8.24
N CYS A 173 14.72 22.49 -8.08
CA CYS A 173 14.98 21.16 -7.53
C CYS A 173 16.11 20.43 -8.24
N GLY A 174 17.03 19.88 -7.44
CA GLY A 174 18.22 19.20 -7.95
C GLY A 174 19.26 20.12 -8.62
N ARG A 175 19.01 21.44 -8.72
CA ARG A 175 20.00 22.39 -9.22
C ARG A 175 20.93 22.82 -8.10
N THR A 176 22.18 23.08 -8.48
CA THR A 176 23.19 23.62 -7.57
C THR A 176 23.11 25.14 -7.58
N GLY A 177 23.14 25.75 -6.39
CA GLY A 177 23.26 27.18 -6.19
C GLY A 177 24.34 27.53 -5.17
N LYS A 178 24.55 28.82 -4.96
CA LYS A 178 25.47 29.34 -3.95
C LYS A 178 24.73 29.55 -2.63
N TRP A 179 25.20 28.91 -1.57
CA TRP A 179 24.66 29.04 -0.23
C TRP A 179 25.57 29.89 0.64
N LEU A 180 25.04 30.95 1.26
CA LEU A 180 25.82 31.86 2.10
C LEU A 180 26.15 31.21 3.46
N THR A 181 27.43 30.92 3.68
CA THR A 181 27.93 30.34 4.95
C THR A 181 28.65 31.36 5.82
N GLY A 182 29.15 32.46 5.25
CA GLY A 182 29.91 33.46 5.98
C GLY A 182 29.71 34.87 5.42
N CYS A 183 29.94 35.85 6.29
CA CYS A 183 29.88 37.27 5.95
C CYS A 183 31.00 37.98 6.73
N ASN A 184 32.10 38.29 6.03
CA ASN A 184 33.34 38.77 6.65
C ASN A 184 33.51 40.27 6.48
N LEU A 185 33.88 40.94 7.57
CA LEU A 185 34.18 42.37 7.60
C LEU A 185 35.55 42.66 6.97
N GLY A 186 35.54 43.46 5.90
CA GLY A 186 36.72 44.07 5.29
C GLY A 186 36.88 45.55 5.70
N PHE A 187 37.66 46.31 4.91
CA PHE A 187 37.80 47.75 5.10
C PHE A 187 36.52 48.48 4.64
N LEU A 188 35.58 48.68 5.57
CA LEU A 188 34.27 49.33 5.37
C LEU A 188 33.33 48.61 4.39
N THR A 189 33.53 47.31 4.17
CA THR A 189 32.66 46.49 3.32
C THR A 189 32.46 45.10 3.92
N CYS A 190 31.39 44.42 3.53
CA CYS A 190 31.18 43.01 3.85
C CYS A 190 31.40 42.14 2.61
N SER A 191 32.04 40.99 2.81
CA SER A 191 32.30 40.02 1.76
C SER A 191 31.61 38.69 2.06
N GLU A 192 30.90 38.18 1.07
CA GLU A 192 30.17 36.91 1.15
C GLU A 192 31.13 35.72 1.04
N THR A 193 30.95 34.73 1.89
CA THR A 193 31.54 33.40 1.72
C THR A 193 30.42 32.42 1.43
N THR A 194 30.54 31.70 0.32
CA THR A 194 29.51 30.76 -0.13
C THR A 194 30.08 29.36 -0.35
N ILE A 195 29.21 28.36 -0.26
CA ILE A 195 29.48 26.99 -0.72
C ILE A 195 28.50 26.63 -1.83
N GLU A 196 28.83 25.63 -2.64
CA GLU A 196 27.85 25.01 -3.53
C GLU A 196 26.92 24.09 -2.73
N ARG A 197 25.63 24.20 -3.00
CA ARG A 197 24.60 23.35 -2.39
C ARG A 197 23.55 23.00 -3.43
N VAL A 198 23.07 21.76 -3.39
CA VAL A 198 21.97 21.31 -4.25
C VAL A 198 20.64 21.58 -3.54
N GLN A 199 19.64 22.10 -4.28
CA GLN A 199 18.29 22.25 -3.76
C GLN A 199 17.64 20.89 -3.55
N GLY A 200 17.38 20.54 -2.29
CA GLY A 200 16.53 19.40 -1.96
C GLY A 200 15.06 19.74 -2.16
N CYS A 201 14.27 18.77 -2.62
CA CYS A 201 12.83 18.89 -2.81
C CYS A 201 12.07 17.66 -2.35
N ARG A 202 10.76 17.82 -2.22
CA ARG A 202 9.80 16.74 -2.04
C ARG A 202 8.43 17.15 -2.55
#